data_AF-A0A1D2QU77-F1
#
_entry.id   AF-A0A1D2QU77-F1
#
_cell.length_a   1.000
_cell.length_b   1.000
_cell.length_c   1.000
_cell.angle_alpha   90.00
_cell.angle_beta   90.00
_cell.angle_gamma   90.00
#
_symmetry.space_group_name_H-M   'P 1'
#
loop_
_entity.id
_entity.type
_entity.pdbx_description
1 polymer ?
#
loop_
_entity_poly.entity_id
_entity_poly.type
_entity_poly.pdbx_seq_one_letter_code
_entity_poly.pdbx_strand_id
1 'polypeptide(L)'
;MKHYWAILTLAGVVFVGPNSEALLSNVSSFDMGYAGYHCTLQQKQREVNIIHHPHPLYVTVCDVTYQKNQQAPQTLWSDQRNASTCEKKAEAIAIRLKDRGWQCKTAGL
;
A
#
# COMPACT_ATOMS: atom_id res chain seq x y z
N MET A 1 -36.42 -29.36 4.63
CA MET A 1 -37.00 -28.11 4.11
C MET A 1 -36.12 -26.97 4.62
N LYS A 2 -35.40 -26.25 3.74
CA LYS A 2 -34.50 -25.15 4.13
C LYS A 2 -35.27 -23.84 4.05
N HIS A 3 -35.31 -23.09 5.15
CA HIS A 3 -35.98 -21.79 5.23
C HIS A 3 -35.01 -20.71 4.75
N TYR A 4 -35.35 -20.07 3.62
CA TYR A 4 -34.62 -18.93 3.07
C TYR A 4 -35.34 -17.66 3.46
N TRP A 5 -34.58 -16.65 3.91
CA TRP A 5 -35.11 -15.33 4.21
C TRP A 5 -34.48 -14.34 3.25
N ALA A 6 -35.30 -13.59 2.52
CA ALA A 6 -34.85 -12.54 1.61
C ALA A 6 -34.76 -11.22 2.38
N ILE A 7 -33.60 -10.56 2.33
CA ILE A 7 -33.41 -9.21 2.86
C ILE A 7 -33.35 -8.26 1.66
N LEU A 8 -34.31 -7.34 1.57
CA LEU A 8 -34.31 -6.25 0.60
C LEU A 8 -33.50 -5.10 1.17
N THR A 9 -32.35 -4.81 0.54
CA THR A 9 -31.60 -3.57 0.79
C THR A 9 -31.65 -2.69 -0.45
N LEU A 10 -31.33 -1.40 -0.29
CA LEU A 10 -31.39 -0.39 -1.37
C LEU A 10 -30.52 -0.74 -2.61
N ALA A 11 -29.64 -1.74 -2.51
CA ALA A 11 -28.83 -2.25 -3.62
C ALA A 11 -29.32 -3.60 -4.20
N GLY A 12 -30.47 -4.13 -3.76
CA GLY A 12 -31.04 -5.39 -4.23
C GLY A 12 -31.13 -6.49 -3.14
N VAL A 13 -31.64 -7.66 -3.55
CA VAL A 13 -31.88 -8.84 -2.68
C VAL A 13 -30.61 -9.66 -2.54
N VAL A 14 -30.16 -9.88 -1.30
CA VAL A 14 -29.04 -10.79 -1.01
C VAL A 14 -29.57 -12.05 -0.33
N PHE A 15 -29.22 -13.21 -0.88
CA PHE A 15 -29.51 -14.51 -0.28
C PHE A 15 -28.30 -15.00 0.51
N VAL A 16 -28.41 -15.03 1.84
CA VAL A 16 -27.35 -15.55 2.72
C VAL A 16 -27.71 -16.99 3.12
N GLY A 17 -26.97 -17.96 2.57
CA GLY A 17 -27.06 -19.37 2.98
C GLY A 17 -26.07 -19.68 4.10
N PRO A 18 -26.37 -20.62 5.00
CA PRO A 18 -25.42 -21.03 6.03
C PRO A 18 -24.41 -21.99 5.40
N ASN A 19 -23.13 -21.82 5.80
CA ASN A 19 -21.97 -22.67 5.55
C ASN A 19 -21.31 -22.64 4.15
N SER A 20 -20.25 -21.82 4.07
CA SER A 20 -18.91 -22.12 3.57
C SER A 20 -18.76 -22.63 2.13
N GLU A 21 -18.76 -21.71 1.15
CA GLU A 21 -17.89 -21.83 -0.02
C GLU A 21 -17.31 -20.45 -0.35
N ALA A 22 -15.98 -20.38 -0.34
CA ALA A 22 -15.22 -19.21 -0.73
C ALA A 22 -15.43 -18.97 -2.23
N LEU A 23 -16.30 -18.04 -2.58
CA LEU A 23 -16.31 -17.45 -3.91
C LEU A 23 -15.49 -16.17 -3.85
N LEU A 24 -14.28 -16.28 -4.40
CA LEU A 24 -13.34 -15.20 -4.65
C LEU A 24 -14.03 -14.14 -5.52
N SER A 25 -14.60 -13.14 -4.87
CA SER A 25 -14.93 -11.88 -5.53
C SER A 25 -13.61 -11.27 -5.98
N ASN A 26 -13.39 -11.30 -7.30
CA ASN A 26 -12.38 -10.53 -8.00
C ASN A 26 -12.73 -9.05 -7.89
N VAL A 27 -12.57 -8.50 -6.69
CA VAL A 27 -12.44 -7.05 -6.50
C VAL A 27 -11.11 -6.71 -7.13
N SER A 28 -11.18 -6.15 -8.34
CA SER A 28 -10.09 -5.39 -8.92
C SER A 28 -9.77 -4.30 -7.91
N SER A 29 -8.76 -4.54 -7.08
CA SER A 29 -8.14 -3.52 -6.27
C SER A 29 -7.76 -2.43 -7.26
N PHE A 30 -8.46 -1.30 -7.21
CA PHE A 30 -7.89 -0.05 -7.68
C PHE A 30 -6.72 0.19 -6.73
N ASP A 31 -5.58 -0.43 -7.05
CA ASP A 31 -4.33 -0.16 -6.39
C ASP A 31 -4.00 1.28 -6.76
N MET A 32 -4.35 2.18 -5.85
CA MET A 32 -3.82 3.53 -5.85
C MET A 32 -2.34 3.33 -5.53
N GLY A 33 -1.57 3.00 -6.58
CA GLY A 33 -0.28 2.33 -6.50
C GLY A 33 0.65 3.06 -5.54
N TYR A 34 0.83 2.49 -4.36
CA TYR A 34 1.88 2.94 -3.46
C TYR A 34 3.20 2.46 -4.05
N ALA A 35 3.94 3.38 -4.66
CA ALA A 35 5.29 3.11 -5.12
C ALA A 35 6.24 3.13 -3.91
N GLY A 36 7.00 2.05 -3.72
CA GLY A 36 7.89 1.95 -2.56
C GLY A 36 8.76 0.70 -2.53
N TYR A 37 9.29 0.40 -1.35
CA TYR A 37 10.12 -0.77 -1.11
C TYR A 37 9.75 -1.44 0.21
N HIS A 38 9.55 -2.76 0.16
CA HIS A 38 9.48 -3.61 1.35
C HIS A 38 10.80 -4.37 1.51
N CYS A 39 11.45 -4.14 2.64
CA CYS A 39 12.76 -4.69 2.97
C CYS A 39 12.67 -5.62 4.18
N THR A 40 13.26 -6.80 4.09
CA THR A 40 13.32 -7.77 5.19
C THR A 40 14.74 -8.15 5.57
N LEU A 41 14.96 -8.37 6.86
CA LEU A 41 16.18 -8.96 7.39
C LEU A 41 15.80 -9.84 8.58
N GLN A 42 15.88 -11.16 8.39
CA GLN A 42 15.40 -12.15 9.37
C GLN A 42 13.93 -11.89 9.73
N GLN A 43 13.62 -11.63 11.00
CA GLN A 43 12.28 -11.32 11.51
C GLN A 43 11.97 -9.81 11.55
N LYS A 44 12.80 -8.97 10.93
CA LYS A 44 12.61 -7.51 10.88
C LYS A 44 12.13 -7.10 9.50
N GLN A 45 11.18 -6.17 9.46
CA GLN A 45 10.61 -5.58 8.26
C GLN A 45 10.84 -4.08 8.27
N ARG A 46 11.06 -3.49 7.10
CA ARG A 46 11.09 -2.05 6.90
C ARG A 46 10.40 -1.69 5.61
N GLU A 47 9.66 -0.61 5.64
CA GLU A 47 8.93 -0.11 4.49
C GLU A 47 9.43 1.29 4.17
N VAL A 48 9.67 1.53 2.88
CA VAL A 48 9.99 2.84 2.32
C VAL A 48 8.85 3.17 1.38
N ASN A 49 7.99 4.11 1.75
CA ASN A 49 6.79 4.41 0.99
C ASN A 49 6.88 5.81 0.39
N ILE A 50 6.46 5.96 -0.87
CA ILE A 50 6.29 7.25 -1.51
C ILE A 50 4.81 7.62 -1.42
N ILE A 51 4.53 8.80 -0.87
CA ILE A 51 3.18 9.33 -0.73
C ILE A 51 3.09 10.55 -1.63
N HIS A 52 2.28 10.46 -2.68
CA HIS A 52 2.00 11.59 -3.56
C HIS A 52 0.77 12.35 -3.05
N HIS A 53 0.94 13.64 -2.81
CA HIS A 53 -0.12 14.55 -2.40
C HIS A 53 -0.56 15.38 -3.62
N PRO A 54 -1.83 15.26 -4.05
CA PRO A 54 -2.35 16.09 -5.11
C PRO A 54 -2.38 17.56 -4.64
N HIS A 55 -1.80 18.46 -5.43
CA HIS A 55 -1.83 19.89 -5.15
C HIS A 55 -2.48 20.65 -6.32
N PRO A 56 -3.45 21.55 -6.07
CA PRO A 56 -4.21 22.20 -7.14
C PRO A 56 -3.39 23.19 -8.00
N LEU A 57 -2.27 23.68 -7.48
CA LEU A 57 -1.47 24.75 -8.11
C LEU A 57 -0.01 24.37 -8.41
N TYR A 58 0.46 23.19 -8.00
CA TYR A 58 1.86 22.79 -8.15
C TYR A 58 1.94 21.37 -8.69
N VAL A 59 3.08 21.05 -9.32
CA VAL A 59 3.50 19.66 -9.55
C VAL A 59 3.41 18.87 -8.25
N THR A 60 2.94 17.62 -8.35
CA THR A 60 2.62 16.74 -7.22
C THR A 60 3.68 16.81 -6.13
N VAL A 61 3.25 17.24 -4.93
CA VAL A 61 4.07 17.21 -3.72
C VAL A 61 4.22 15.75 -3.31
N CYS A 62 5.39 15.32 -2.87
CA CYS A 62 5.60 13.94 -2.46
C CYS A 62 6.40 13.84 -1.17
N ASP A 63 6.07 12.84 -0.37
CA ASP A 63 6.80 12.47 0.83
C ASP A 63 7.40 11.07 0.66
N VAL A 64 8.61 10.89 1.18
CA VAL A 64 9.19 9.56 1.38
C VAL A 64 9.15 9.26 2.86
N THR A 65 8.38 8.24 3.22
CA THR A 65 8.23 7.78 4.59
C THR A 65 8.97 6.47 4.83
N TYR A 66 9.28 6.23 6.09
CA TYR A 66 10.02 5.07 6.53
C TYR A 66 9.38 4.45 7.75
N GLN A 67 9.07 3.17 7.64
CA GLN A 67 8.50 2.39 8.73
C GLN A 67 9.44 1.27 9.15
N LYS A 68 9.51 1.00 10.45
CA LYS A 68 10.23 -0.13 11.02
C LYS A 68 9.23 -1.06 11.69
N ASN A 69 9.07 -2.28 11.17
CA ASN A 69 8.07 -3.24 11.62
C ASN A 69 6.69 -2.55 11.70
N GLN A 70 6.01 -2.64 12.85
CA GLN A 70 4.72 -2.02 13.13
C GLN A 70 4.81 -0.64 13.81
N GLN A 71 5.97 0.02 13.75
CA GLN A 71 6.09 1.39 14.28
C GLN A 71 5.34 2.38 13.39
N ALA A 72 4.99 3.54 13.94
CA ALA A 72 4.45 4.62 13.13
C ALA A 72 5.45 5.04 12.03
N PRO A 73 5.00 5.29 10.79
CA PRO A 73 5.86 5.74 9.72
C PRO A 73 6.43 7.13 10.04
N GLN A 74 7.69 7.34 9.66
CA GLN A 74 8.39 8.62 9.83
C GLN A 74 8.70 9.21 8.46
N THR A 75 8.34 10.46 8.22
CA THR A 75 8.74 11.17 7.00
C THR A 75 10.23 11.46 7.02
N LEU A 76 10.96 10.93 6.04
CA LEU A 76 12.39 11.16 5.86
C LEU A 76 12.69 12.26 4.85
N TRP A 77 11.76 12.50 3.92
CA TRP A 77 11.90 13.50 2.89
C TRP A 77 10.53 14.02 2.47
N SER A 78 10.47 15.30 2.14
CA SER A 78 9.31 15.96 1.54
C SER A 78 9.81 16.85 0.40
N ASP A 79 9.24 16.70 -0.80
CA ASP A 79 9.53 17.55 -1.95
C ASP A 79 8.23 18.15 -2.48
N GLN A 80 8.23 19.47 -2.67
CA GLN A 80 7.06 20.24 -3.11
C GLN A 80 7.11 20.63 -4.58
N ARG A 81 8.20 20.29 -5.28
CA ARG A 81 8.47 20.80 -6.63
C ARG A 81 8.87 19.72 -7.63
N ASN A 82 9.19 18.51 -7.18
CA ASN A 82 9.59 17.46 -8.09
C ASN A 82 9.23 16.06 -7.55
N ALA A 83 8.15 15.50 -8.07
CA ALA A 83 7.71 14.15 -7.75
C ALA A 83 8.84 13.13 -8.00
N SER A 84 9.52 13.22 -9.16
CA SER A 84 10.62 12.33 -9.58
C SER A 84 11.82 12.28 -8.62
N THR A 85 11.92 13.23 -7.68
CA THR A 85 12.91 13.19 -6.60
C THR A 85 12.57 12.11 -5.58
N CYS A 86 11.30 11.90 -5.25
CA CYS A 86 10.88 10.96 -4.22
C CYS A 86 11.18 9.51 -4.59
N GLU A 87 10.99 9.12 -5.86
CA GLU A 87 11.34 7.77 -6.34
C GLU A 87 12.83 7.52 -6.22
N LYS A 88 13.67 8.48 -6.64
CA LYS A 88 15.14 8.38 -6.50
C LYS A 88 15.57 8.32 -5.04
N LYS A 89 14.90 9.05 -4.15
CA LYS A 89 15.21 9.04 -2.70
C LYS A 89 14.81 7.70 -2.07
N ALA A 90 13.62 7.19 -2.40
CA ALA A 90 13.16 5.88 -1.93
C ALA A 90 14.10 4.76 -2.41
N GLU A 91 14.49 4.78 -3.68
CA GLU A 91 15.45 3.83 -4.25
C GLU A 91 16.81 3.91 -3.55
N ALA A 92 17.34 5.11 -3.33
CA ALA A 92 18.60 5.30 -2.62
C ALA A 92 18.56 4.76 -1.18
N ILE A 93 17.42 4.85 -0.48
CA ILE A 93 17.23 4.25 0.83
C ILE A 93 17.23 2.72 0.73
N ALA A 94 16.52 2.16 -0.25
CA ALA A 94 16.48 0.72 -0.48
C ALA A 94 17.87 0.16 -0.81
N ILE A 95 18.67 0.84 -1.64
CA ILE A 95 20.06 0.47 -1.94
C ILE A 95 20.90 0.44 -0.66
N ARG A 96 20.84 1.49 0.17
CA ARG A 96 21.57 1.53 1.45
C ARG A 96 21.17 0.43 2.42
N LEU A 97 19.91 -0.03 2.36
CA LEU A 97 19.46 -1.18 3.14
C LEU A 97 20.00 -2.49 2.56
N LYS A 98 20.00 -2.65 1.24
CA LYS A 98 20.64 -3.80 0.56
C LYS A 98 22.13 -3.91 0.90
N ASP A 99 22.85 -2.80 0.90
CA ASP A 99 24.27 -2.74 1.30
C ASP A 99 24.50 -3.19 2.75
N ARG A 100 23.46 -3.12 3.60
CA ARG A 100 23.46 -3.56 5.00
C ARG A 100 22.86 -4.97 5.17
N GLY A 101 22.69 -5.71 4.08
CA GLY A 101 22.21 -7.10 4.08
C GLY A 101 20.70 -7.27 4.06
N TRP A 102 19.92 -6.19 3.89
CA TRP A 102 18.46 -6.30 3.79
C TRP A 102 18.02 -6.77 2.40
N GLN A 103 17.02 -7.62 2.36
CA GLN A 103 16.38 -8.07 1.11
C GLN A 103 15.23 -7.13 0.79
N CYS A 104 15.45 -6.21 -0.14
CA CYS A 104 14.44 -5.23 -0.56
C CYS A 104 13.81 -5.60 -1.89
N LYS A 105 12.47 -5.56 -1.94
CA LYS A 105 11.64 -5.70 -3.14
C LYS A 105 10.82 -4.42 -3.32
N THR A 106 10.47 -4.09 -4.55
CA THR A 106 9.51 -3.02 -4.80
C THR A 106 8.16 -3.41 -4.18
N ALA A 107 7.56 -2.49 -3.44
CA ALA A 107 6.18 -2.56 -3.01
C ALA A 107 5.37 -1.74 -4.04
N GLY A 108 4.40 -2.37 -4.70
CA GLY A 108 3.62 -1.78 -5.79
C GLY A 108 4.01 -2.29 -7.17
N LEU A 109 3.09 -3.05 -7.78
CA LEU A 109 2.90 -3.31 -9.22
C LEU A 109 1.49 -3.86 -9.45
#